data_AF-A0A067S4P2-F1
#
_entry.id   AF-A0A067S4P2-F1
#
_cell.length_a   1.000
_cell.length_b   1.000
_cell.length_c   1.000
_cell.angle_alpha   90.00
_cell.angle_beta   90.00
_cell.angle_gamma   90.00
#
_symmetry.space_group_name_H-M   'P 1'
#
loop_
_entity.id
_entity.type
_entity.pdbx_description
1 polymer ?
#
loop_
_entity_poly.entity_id
_entity_poly.type
_entity_poly.pdbx_seq_one_letter_code
_entity_poly.pdbx_strand_id
1 'polypeptide(L)'
;MSTSWLNGTPVYSRELLWPTNDEFISGGTWDREGTSVSDGLILHWFSFIRNTKRTVTYLADTASDGSVVSEGSITLARAAKELEYAADRVALLGTAKFASAEWIASDSTLKLRVHRLDGFLEREDSISVQAAYGDLRVFNSKVYLCTSSGPTNASDEAMTPHQVRLGSDIDSSNTTPLFADQILEWDPTTGAFRRIRIPDAMCHAAEYSFPFEDQVALAGLVDDQNGQEQLALTSFAVDHQLENQSAARSFSPGGTSDERNTKGMGVATEGTTDPSDIIVHFFDRIAVFNRGFFNKEIADNPRSGRLHFLRSLLLENDVRVLPFSLSGPLPAVANNRVLAYKKILGKYHFYILDFDQQRVNALLNKTSEEREALRAQLTEAGARVKVVTRQSYAQEEGVGGGTVDVEYPARRVPPEWKDYLRALAQQEKLGASLIYDEAPEERRAGRWGFVQSELRLGREISLVRVSRMGLTTDCVLLAPEPGDSGRVWYLE
;
A
#
# COMPACT_ATOMS: atom_id res chain seq x y z
N MET A 1 -18.19 -23.68 1.48
CA MET A 1 -17.78 -22.29 1.75
C MET A 1 -18.53 -21.39 0.79
N SER A 2 -19.00 -20.23 1.25
CA SER A 2 -19.60 -19.23 0.36
C SER A 2 -18.54 -18.76 -0.67
N THR A 3 -18.92 -18.66 -1.94
CA THR A 3 -18.08 -18.18 -3.05
C THR A 3 -18.37 -16.72 -3.40
N SER A 4 -19.20 -16.06 -2.61
CA SER A 4 -19.64 -14.67 -2.83
C SER A 4 -18.49 -13.68 -2.94
N TRP A 5 -17.46 -13.81 -2.11
CA TRP A 5 -16.25 -12.98 -2.17
C TRP A 5 -15.55 -12.99 -3.55
N LEU A 6 -15.78 -14.01 -4.39
CA LEU A 6 -15.19 -14.12 -5.72
C LEU A 6 -15.86 -13.22 -6.76
N ASN A 7 -17.12 -12.87 -6.57
CA ASN A 7 -17.93 -12.23 -7.61
C ASN A 7 -17.48 -10.79 -7.93
N GLY A 8 -16.63 -10.21 -7.07
CA GLY A 8 -16.15 -8.82 -7.13
C GLY A 8 -17.27 -7.78 -7.14
N THR A 9 -18.49 -8.19 -6.85
CA THR A 9 -19.69 -7.36 -6.86
C THR A 9 -20.02 -7.02 -5.41
N PRO A 10 -19.99 -5.74 -5.04
CA PRO A 10 -20.34 -5.31 -3.69
C PRO A 10 -21.73 -5.81 -3.31
N VAL A 11 -21.87 -6.37 -2.10
CA VAL A 11 -23.16 -6.84 -1.57
C VAL A 11 -24.11 -5.66 -1.41
N TYR A 12 -23.55 -4.55 -0.93
CA TYR A 12 -24.17 -3.24 -0.91
C TYR A 12 -23.10 -2.15 -0.93
N SER A 13 -23.52 -0.91 -1.18
CA SER A 13 -22.64 0.24 -1.11
C SER A 13 -23.33 1.40 -0.41
N ARG A 14 -22.57 2.21 0.32
CA ARG A 14 -23.07 3.42 0.98
C ARG A 14 -22.31 4.63 0.45
N GLU A 15 -23.01 5.74 0.26
CA GLU A 15 -22.35 7.02 -0.04
C GLU A 15 -21.65 7.54 1.21
N LEU A 16 -20.45 8.08 1.04
CA LEU A 16 -19.69 8.70 2.13
C LEU A 16 -19.76 10.21 1.95
N LEU A 17 -20.49 10.87 2.85
CA LEU A 17 -20.85 12.28 2.74
C LEU A 17 -20.14 13.12 3.79
N TRP A 18 -19.90 14.38 3.45
CA TRP A 18 -19.53 15.41 4.41
C TRP A 18 -20.72 15.82 5.28
N PRO A 19 -20.48 16.36 6.49
CA PRO A 19 -21.54 16.96 7.29
C PRO A 19 -22.12 18.19 6.56
N THR A 20 -23.41 18.40 6.70
CA THR A 20 -24.11 19.52 6.05
C THR A 20 -23.79 20.84 6.73
N ASN A 21 -23.68 21.93 5.95
CA ASN A 21 -23.43 23.29 6.42
C ASN A 21 -22.13 23.48 7.23
N ASP A 22 -21.13 22.64 7.00
CA ASP A 22 -19.80 22.82 7.59
C ASP A 22 -18.97 23.80 6.76
N GLU A 23 -18.59 24.92 7.38
CA GLU A 23 -17.90 26.04 6.73
C GLU A 23 -16.56 25.64 6.10
N PHE A 24 -15.87 24.62 6.64
CA PHE A 24 -14.57 24.19 6.16
C PHE A 24 -14.65 23.38 4.86
N ILE A 25 -15.77 22.70 4.63
CA ILE A 25 -15.98 21.87 3.44
C ILE A 25 -16.44 22.70 2.25
N SER A 26 -17.32 23.68 2.49
CA SER A 26 -17.95 24.46 1.40
C SER A 26 -17.15 25.67 0.93
N GLY A 27 -16.14 26.10 1.68
CA GLY A 27 -15.39 27.32 1.34
C GLY A 27 -14.07 27.53 2.08
N GLY A 28 -13.58 26.54 2.84
CA GLY A 28 -12.29 26.63 3.51
C GLY A 28 -11.13 26.65 2.51
N THR A 29 -10.14 27.51 2.75
CA THR A 29 -8.79 27.33 2.20
C THR A 29 -7.94 26.73 3.30
N TRP A 30 -7.60 25.44 3.18
CA TRP A 30 -6.68 24.75 4.08
C TRP A 30 -5.27 24.77 3.51
N ASP A 31 -4.29 24.67 4.40
CA ASP A 31 -2.88 24.59 4.01
C ASP A 31 -2.43 23.15 3.79
N ARG A 32 -2.98 22.20 4.57
CA ARG A 32 -2.68 20.76 4.46
C ARG A 32 -3.94 19.94 4.67
N GLU A 33 -4.02 18.80 3.99
CA GLU A 33 -5.07 17.81 4.19
C GLU A 33 -4.49 16.39 4.20
N GLY A 34 -5.25 15.46 4.76
CA GLY A 34 -4.92 14.05 4.66
C GLY A 34 -6.07 13.14 5.05
N THR A 35 -5.92 11.87 4.71
CA THR A 35 -6.87 10.81 5.10
C THR A 35 -6.09 9.64 5.68
N SER A 36 -6.57 9.14 6.81
CA SER A 36 -6.11 7.90 7.44
C SER A 36 -7.26 6.92 7.49
N VAL A 37 -6.98 5.66 7.18
CA VAL A 37 -7.94 4.56 7.21
C VAL A 37 -7.30 3.40 7.93
N SER A 38 -8.01 2.80 8.89
CA SER A 38 -7.57 1.60 9.59
C SER A 38 -8.78 0.96 10.28
N ASP A 39 -8.88 -0.38 10.25
CA ASP A 39 -9.87 -1.17 11.00
C ASP A 39 -11.32 -0.69 10.83
N GLY A 40 -11.70 -0.36 9.59
CA GLY A 40 -13.06 0.12 9.29
C GLY A 40 -13.33 1.56 9.74
N LEU A 41 -12.36 2.29 10.27
CA LEU A 41 -12.48 3.73 10.53
C LEU A 41 -11.86 4.55 9.40
N ILE A 42 -12.50 5.68 9.11
CA ILE A 42 -11.97 6.72 8.23
C ILE A 42 -11.80 7.99 9.05
N LEU A 43 -10.61 8.57 9.01
CA LEU A 43 -10.31 9.89 9.54
C LEU A 43 -9.83 10.80 8.41
N HIS A 44 -10.51 11.92 8.21
CA HIS A 44 -10.07 12.99 7.33
C HIS A 44 -9.70 14.22 8.16
N TRP A 45 -8.72 15.00 7.72
CA TRP A 45 -8.29 16.18 8.46
C TRP A 45 -7.87 17.32 7.53
N PHE A 46 -8.10 18.54 8.01
CA PHE A 46 -7.61 19.78 7.40
C PHE A 46 -6.84 20.58 8.43
N SER A 47 -5.68 21.09 8.03
CA SER A 47 -4.83 21.94 8.86
C SER A 47 -4.72 23.33 8.26
N PHE A 48 -4.75 24.32 9.14
CA PHE A 48 -4.75 25.74 8.83
C PHE A 48 -3.57 26.39 9.56
N ILE A 49 -2.75 27.13 8.82
CA ILE A 49 -1.48 27.72 9.27
C ILE A 49 -1.53 29.25 9.16
N ARG A 50 -2.04 29.77 8.03
CA ARG A 50 -1.88 31.19 7.67
C ARG A 50 -2.64 32.18 8.55
N ASN A 51 -3.81 31.79 9.06
CA ASN A 51 -4.71 32.71 9.78
C ASN A 51 -4.91 32.34 11.26
N THR A 52 -5.11 31.05 11.52
CA THR A 52 -5.26 30.47 12.86
C THR A 52 -4.59 29.12 12.82
N LYS A 53 -3.58 28.87 13.65
CA LYS A 53 -2.96 27.55 13.74
C LYS A 53 -3.97 26.60 14.37
N ARG A 54 -4.59 25.75 13.55
CA ARG A 54 -5.56 24.76 14.01
C ARG A 54 -5.71 23.62 13.04
N THR A 55 -6.25 22.51 13.53
CA THR A 55 -6.61 21.35 12.72
C THR A 55 -8.02 20.91 13.04
N VAL A 56 -8.80 20.64 12.01
CA VAL A 56 -10.14 20.06 12.11
C VAL A 56 -10.10 18.63 11.62
N THR A 57 -10.69 17.71 12.37
CA THR A 57 -10.77 16.30 12.03
C THR A 57 -12.22 15.86 11.85
N TYR A 58 -12.42 14.91 10.94
CA TYR A 58 -13.70 14.32 10.58
C TYR A 58 -13.55 12.80 10.63
N LEU A 59 -14.51 12.11 11.23
CA LEU A 59 -14.46 10.67 11.41
C LEU A 59 -15.74 9.99 10.94
N ALA A 60 -15.59 8.80 10.39
CA ALA A 60 -16.70 7.90 10.10
C ALA A 60 -16.31 6.47 10.45
N ASP A 61 -17.25 5.76 11.06
CA ASP A 61 -17.18 4.30 11.15
C ASP A 61 -17.79 3.70 9.88
N THR A 62 -17.04 2.80 9.26
CA THR A 62 -17.45 2.04 8.08
C THR A 62 -17.62 0.57 8.38
N ALA A 63 -17.31 0.10 9.60
CA ALA A 63 -17.59 -1.27 10.00
C ALA A 63 -19.09 -1.57 9.82
N SER A 64 -19.38 -2.77 9.32
CA SER A 64 -20.76 -3.22 9.17
C SER A 64 -21.29 -3.66 10.54
N ASP A 65 -22.22 -2.91 11.13
CA ASP A 65 -22.89 -3.27 12.40
C ASP A 65 -23.78 -4.52 12.31
N GLY A 66 -23.47 -5.54 11.48
CA GLY A 66 -24.22 -6.80 11.36
C GLY A 66 -25.70 -6.68 11.00
N SER A 67 -26.26 -5.47 10.92
CA SER A 67 -27.65 -5.19 10.60
C SER A 67 -27.74 -4.99 9.10
N VAL A 68 -27.99 -6.10 8.43
CA VAL A 68 -28.58 -6.17 7.10
C VAL A 68 -29.71 -5.14 7.02
N VAL A 69 -29.66 -4.29 6.00
CA VAL A 69 -30.64 -3.24 5.66
C VAL A 69 -30.60 -1.96 6.51
N SER A 70 -29.76 -1.01 6.12
CA SER A 70 -30.23 0.39 6.11
C SER A 70 -29.79 1.04 4.81
N GLU A 71 -30.77 1.33 3.94
CA GLU A 71 -30.61 2.34 2.90
C GLU A 71 -30.17 3.64 3.60
N GLY A 72 -28.93 4.05 3.39
CA GLY A 72 -28.38 5.20 4.08
C GLY A 72 -26.98 5.55 3.60
N SER A 73 -26.63 6.83 3.74
CA SER A 73 -25.27 7.32 3.60
C SER A 73 -24.53 7.22 4.94
N ILE A 74 -23.21 7.13 4.86
CA ILE A 74 -22.30 7.31 5.99
C ILE A 74 -21.91 8.78 5.97
N THR A 75 -22.16 9.51 7.05
CA THR A 75 -21.75 10.91 7.17
C THR A 75 -20.52 11.01 8.05
N LEU A 76 -19.48 11.69 7.55
CA LEU A 76 -18.34 12.10 8.33
C LEU A 76 -18.80 13.06 9.45
N ALA A 77 -18.52 12.69 10.69
CA ALA A 77 -18.78 13.53 11.86
C ALA A 77 -17.53 14.33 12.18
N ARG A 78 -17.68 15.66 12.29
CA ARG A 78 -16.61 16.52 12.80
C ARG A 78 -16.32 16.17 14.26
N ALA A 79 -15.05 16.03 14.63
CA ALA A 79 -14.66 15.83 16.01
C ALA A 79 -15.12 17.03 16.87
N ALA A 80 -15.55 16.75 18.11
CA ALA A 80 -16.12 17.77 18.99
C ALA A 80 -15.11 18.86 19.37
N LYS A 81 -13.82 18.54 19.39
CA LYS A 81 -12.73 19.46 19.71
C LYS A 81 -11.82 19.64 18.50
N GLU A 82 -11.62 20.90 18.11
CA GLU A 82 -10.55 21.29 17.18
C GLU A 82 -9.19 21.10 17.87
N LEU A 83 -8.15 20.80 17.08
CA LEU A 83 -6.78 20.80 17.58
C LEU A 83 -6.26 22.24 17.51
N GLU A 84 -5.80 22.78 18.62
CA GLU A 84 -5.32 24.19 18.74
C GLU A 84 -3.92 24.41 18.14
N TYR A 85 -3.55 23.60 17.15
CA TYR A 85 -2.27 23.67 16.43
C TYR A 85 -2.45 23.13 15.01
N ALA A 86 -1.49 23.44 14.15
CA ALA A 86 -1.47 23.01 12.76
C ALA A 86 -0.72 21.67 12.66
N ALA A 87 -1.45 20.56 12.60
CA ALA A 87 -0.86 19.25 12.41
C ALA A 87 -0.24 19.14 11.01
N ASP A 88 0.90 18.47 10.91
CA ASP A 88 1.52 18.10 9.66
C ASP A 88 1.03 16.75 9.17
N ARG A 89 0.81 15.81 10.09
CA ARG A 89 0.32 14.46 9.80
C ARG A 89 -0.61 13.99 10.90
N VAL A 90 -1.61 13.20 10.53
CA VAL A 90 -2.56 12.56 11.44
C VAL A 90 -2.81 11.13 10.96
N ALA A 91 -2.78 10.17 11.89
CA ALA A 91 -3.06 8.77 11.61
C ALA A 91 -3.92 8.13 12.70
N LEU A 92 -4.82 7.23 12.31
CA LEU A 92 -5.61 6.42 13.25
C LEU A 92 -4.69 5.52 14.07
N LEU A 93 -4.96 5.44 15.38
CA LEU A 93 -4.26 4.61 16.35
C LEU A 93 -5.25 3.58 16.90
N GLY A 94 -5.46 2.51 16.13
CA GLY A 94 -6.53 1.55 16.36
C GLY A 94 -7.92 2.18 16.22
N THR A 95 -8.90 1.64 16.94
CA THR A 95 -10.32 2.01 16.79
C THR A 95 -10.81 3.08 17.76
N ALA A 96 -9.97 3.57 18.67
CA ALA A 96 -10.39 4.46 19.75
C ALA A 96 -9.64 5.80 19.80
N LYS A 97 -8.53 5.92 19.08
CA LYS A 97 -7.62 7.05 19.17
C LYS A 97 -7.03 7.40 17.82
N PHE A 98 -6.43 8.58 17.73
CA PHE A 98 -5.55 8.94 16.63
C PHE A 98 -4.31 9.65 17.16
N ALA A 99 -3.23 9.54 16.41
CA ALA A 99 -1.97 10.23 16.66
C ALA A 99 -1.81 11.39 15.68
N SER A 100 -1.17 12.47 16.11
CA SER A 100 -0.78 13.57 15.24
C SER A 100 0.67 13.98 15.46
N ALA A 101 1.28 14.52 14.41
CA ALA A 101 2.62 15.05 14.40
C ALA A 101 2.61 16.52 13.95
N GLU A 102 3.38 17.35 14.65
CA GLU A 102 3.64 18.75 14.30
C GLU A 102 5.14 19.01 14.38
N TRP A 103 5.72 19.50 13.30
CA TRP A 103 7.10 19.92 13.23
C TRP A 103 7.24 21.42 13.52
N ILE A 104 7.95 21.74 14.60
CA ILE A 104 8.25 23.12 15.00
C ILE A 104 9.68 23.44 14.56
N ALA A 105 9.79 23.99 13.34
CA ALA A 105 11.08 24.28 12.71
C ALA A 105 11.98 25.21 13.55
N SER A 106 11.40 26.25 14.17
CA SER A 106 12.15 27.22 15.01
C SER A 106 12.89 26.56 16.16
N ASP A 107 12.34 25.46 16.68
CA ASP A 107 12.80 24.80 17.89
C ASP A 107 13.47 23.45 17.58
N SER A 108 13.58 23.10 16.28
CA SER A 108 14.01 21.77 15.82
C SER A 108 13.33 20.65 16.61
N THR A 109 12.02 20.79 16.82
CA THR A 109 11.26 19.93 17.72
C THR A 109 10.08 19.30 17.01
N LEU A 110 9.98 17.99 17.10
CA LEU A 110 8.80 17.23 16.68
C LEU A 110 7.90 17.02 17.89
N LYS A 111 6.66 17.50 17.80
CA LYS A 111 5.61 17.23 18.79
C LYS A 111 4.73 16.09 18.31
N LEU A 112 4.53 15.12 19.18
CA LEU A 112 3.70 13.94 18.93
C LEU A 112 2.60 13.86 19.98
N ARG A 113 1.36 13.68 19.52
CA ARG A 113 0.18 13.78 20.40
C ARG A 113 -0.80 12.65 20.15
N VAL A 114 -1.39 12.15 21.22
CA VAL A 114 -2.48 11.17 21.18
C VAL A 114 -3.77 11.87 21.53
N HIS A 115 -4.80 11.60 20.72
CA HIS A 115 -6.13 12.12 20.91
C HIS A 115 -7.13 10.98 20.96
N ARG A 116 -8.19 11.18 21.74
CA ARG A 116 -9.44 10.45 21.54
C ARG A 116 -10.06 10.86 20.21
N LEU A 117 -10.94 10.03 19.67
CA LEU A 117 -11.65 10.33 18.41
C LEU A 117 -12.46 11.65 18.46
N ASP A 118 -12.86 12.12 19.63
CA ASP A 118 -13.54 13.42 19.79
C ASP A 118 -12.60 14.64 19.74
N GLY A 119 -11.29 14.42 19.55
CA GLY A 119 -10.24 15.44 19.49
C GLY A 119 -9.59 15.75 20.83
N PHE A 120 -10.07 15.19 21.95
CA PHE A 120 -9.48 15.42 23.27
C PHE A 120 -8.04 14.92 23.35
N LEU A 121 -7.11 15.81 23.70
CA LEU A 121 -5.71 15.50 23.93
C LEU A 121 -5.55 14.65 25.19
N GLU A 122 -4.97 13.46 25.05
CA GLU A 122 -4.64 12.59 26.18
C GLU A 122 -3.16 12.65 26.56
N ARG A 123 -2.28 12.86 25.58
CA ARG A 123 -0.83 12.87 25.76
C ARG A 123 -0.17 13.75 24.72
N GLU A 124 0.83 14.51 25.15
CA GLU A 124 1.76 15.25 24.29
C GLU A 124 3.18 14.90 24.75
N ASP A 125 4.00 14.44 23.81
CA ASP A 125 5.43 14.25 24.01
C ASP A 125 6.19 15.06 22.93
N SER A 126 7.43 15.44 23.23
CA SER A 126 8.26 16.24 22.33
C SER A 126 9.65 15.63 22.23
N ILE A 127 10.22 15.67 21.04
CA ILE A 127 11.57 15.18 20.79
C ILE A 127 12.32 16.11 19.84
N SER A 128 13.58 16.40 20.16
CA SER A 128 14.47 17.12 19.28
C SER A 128 14.92 16.22 18.13
N VAL A 129 14.66 16.64 16.91
CA VAL A 129 15.11 16.03 15.66
C VAL A 129 15.50 17.15 14.71
N GLN A 130 16.17 16.85 13.61
CA GLN A 130 16.66 17.90 12.71
C GLN A 130 15.66 18.22 11.60
N ALA A 131 14.97 17.17 11.18
CA ALA A 131 13.85 17.21 10.28
C ALA A 131 13.02 15.94 10.45
N ALA A 132 11.77 15.99 10.00
CA ALA A 132 10.86 14.85 9.93
C ALA A 132 10.25 14.75 8.53
N TYR A 133 9.94 13.52 8.10
CA TYR A 133 9.55 13.21 6.72
C TYR A 133 8.46 12.14 6.65
N GLY A 134 7.71 12.18 5.54
CA GLY A 134 6.74 11.15 5.18
C GLY A 134 5.45 11.21 6.00
N ASP A 135 4.73 10.09 5.98
CA ASP A 135 3.50 9.91 6.73
C ASP A 135 3.73 9.28 8.10
N LEU A 136 2.79 9.56 9.01
CA LEU A 136 2.74 8.93 10.31
C LEU A 136 2.23 7.49 10.15
N ARG A 137 3.09 6.50 10.42
CA ARG A 137 2.73 5.08 10.31
C ARG A 137 2.39 4.52 11.69
N VAL A 138 1.43 3.63 11.74
CA VAL A 138 1.02 2.93 12.97
C VAL A 138 1.19 1.44 12.77
N PHE A 139 1.88 0.78 13.71
CA PHE A 139 2.11 -0.67 13.71
C PHE A 139 2.20 -1.19 15.15
N ASN A 140 1.48 -2.27 15.48
CA ASN A 140 1.39 -2.86 16.84
C ASN A 140 1.23 -1.79 17.96
N SER A 141 0.30 -0.84 17.77
CA SER A 141 0.03 0.28 18.68
C SER A 141 1.14 1.31 18.87
N LYS A 142 2.24 1.22 18.13
CA LYS A 142 3.31 2.22 18.11
C LYS A 142 3.21 3.11 16.89
N VAL A 143 3.78 4.29 17.01
CA VAL A 143 3.77 5.33 15.98
C VAL A 143 5.18 5.51 15.44
N TYR A 144 5.30 5.62 14.13
CA TYR A 144 6.58 5.70 13.44
C TYR A 144 6.61 6.88 12.47
N LEU A 145 7.77 7.55 12.40
CA LEU A 145 8.02 8.65 11.47
C LEU A 145 9.49 8.70 11.08
N CYS A 146 9.79 8.98 9.81
CA CYS A 146 11.17 9.17 9.38
C CYS A 146 11.72 10.50 9.89
N THR A 147 12.97 10.51 10.36
CA THR A 147 13.65 11.68 10.92
C THR A 147 15.12 11.73 10.48
N SER A 148 15.76 12.89 10.65
CA SER A 148 17.19 13.07 10.34
C SER A 148 18.02 13.38 11.59
N SER A 149 19.25 12.86 11.64
CA SER A 149 20.19 13.01 12.76
C SER A 149 21.30 14.08 12.58
N GLY A 150 21.46 14.65 11.37
CA GLY A 150 22.62 15.47 10.97
C GLY A 150 22.73 16.91 11.53
N PRO A 151 23.88 17.60 11.37
CA PRO A 151 24.04 18.97 11.86
C PRO A 151 23.17 20.00 11.11
N THR A 152 22.50 20.87 11.87
CA THR A 152 21.71 22.03 11.44
C THR A 152 22.47 22.91 10.47
N ASN A 153 22.12 22.89 9.18
CA ASN A 153 22.24 24.00 8.23
C ASN A 153 21.50 23.69 6.92
N ALA A 154 20.41 22.94 7.00
CA ALA A 154 19.51 22.82 5.88
C ALA A 154 18.45 23.90 6.00
N SER A 155 18.36 24.75 4.98
CA SER A 155 17.27 25.71 4.85
C SER A 155 15.92 24.98 4.86
N ASP A 156 14.85 25.72 5.12
CA ASP A 156 13.47 25.24 5.32
C ASP A 156 12.82 24.53 4.11
N GLU A 157 13.60 24.19 3.08
CA GLU A 157 13.13 23.88 1.72
C GLU A 157 13.79 22.59 1.20
N ALA A 158 13.42 21.44 1.77
CA ALA A 158 13.93 20.13 1.35
C ALA A 158 12.87 19.32 0.60
N MET A 159 13.21 18.87 -0.62
CA MET A 159 12.39 17.96 -1.44
C MET A 159 13.02 16.57 -1.44
N THR A 160 12.25 15.55 -1.05
CA THR A 160 12.45 14.21 -1.59
C THR A 160 11.56 14.08 -2.84
N PRO A 161 11.88 13.22 -3.82
CA PRO A 161 11.11 13.11 -5.05
C PRO A 161 9.60 12.82 -4.86
N HIS A 162 9.16 12.39 -3.66
CA HIS A 162 7.76 12.01 -3.37
C HIS A 162 7.26 12.40 -1.99
N GLN A 163 7.43 13.66 -1.61
CA GLN A 163 6.72 14.40 -0.54
C GLN A 163 7.64 15.02 0.51
N VAL A 164 7.06 16.07 1.07
CA VAL A 164 7.70 17.26 1.61
C VAL A 164 8.11 17.02 3.06
N ARG A 165 9.30 17.49 3.44
CA ARG A 165 9.70 17.67 4.84
C ARG A 165 8.51 18.26 5.61
N LEU A 166 8.18 17.71 6.78
CA LEU A 166 7.10 18.26 7.60
C LEU A 166 7.37 19.76 7.83
N GLY A 167 6.33 20.60 7.73
CA GLY A 167 6.43 22.05 7.85
C GLY A 167 6.88 22.85 6.61
N SER A 168 7.25 22.24 5.48
CA SER A 168 7.60 22.98 4.24
C SER A 168 6.40 23.15 3.30
N ASP A 169 6.25 24.36 2.74
CA ASP A 169 5.13 24.73 1.85
C ASP A 169 5.58 25.13 0.41
N ILE A 170 6.87 24.97 0.03
CA ILE A 170 7.43 25.52 -1.23
C ILE A 170 8.31 24.50 -2.00
N ASP A 171 8.07 24.39 -3.32
CA ASP A 171 8.95 23.77 -4.33
C ASP A 171 10.06 24.76 -4.73
N SER A 172 11.24 24.73 -4.09
CA SER A 172 12.39 25.57 -4.48
C SER A 172 13.53 24.74 -5.10
N SER A 173 14.19 25.30 -6.13
CA SER A 173 15.07 24.57 -7.07
C SER A 173 16.57 24.56 -6.74
N ASN A 174 16.98 25.06 -5.58
CA ASN A 174 18.38 25.14 -5.16
C ASN A 174 18.54 24.58 -3.73
N THR A 175 18.69 23.26 -3.57
CA THR A 175 18.57 22.61 -2.25
C THR A 175 19.78 21.75 -1.88
N THR A 176 20.19 21.79 -0.61
CA THR A 176 21.18 20.87 -0.03
C THR A 176 20.43 19.66 0.51
N PRO A 177 20.80 18.42 0.15
CA PRO A 177 19.98 17.27 0.47
C PRO A 177 20.15 16.82 1.93
N LEU A 178 19.08 16.93 2.73
CA LEU A 178 18.93 16.15 3.97
C LEU A 178 18.15 14.88 3.67
N PHE A 179 18.66 13.76 4.17
CA PHE A 179 18.00 12.47 4.06
C PHE A 179 17.54 12.02 5.44
N ALA A 180 16.39 11.34 5.48
CA ALA A 180 15.98 10.61 6.66
C ALA A 180 16.93 9.42 6.83
N ASP A 181 17.71 9.44 7.91
CA ASP A 181 18.66 8.38 8.25
C ASP A 181 18.18 7.57 9.46
N GLN A 182 17.02 7.92 10.00
CA GLN A 182 16.40 7.30 11.16
C GLN A 182 14.89 7.16 10.99
N ILE A 183 14.33 6.10 11.58
CA ILE A 183 12.90 5.97 11.86
C ILE A 183 12.74 6.19 13.36
N LEU A 184 12.03 7.24 13.73
CA LEU A 184 11.60 7.48 15.10
C LEU A 184 10.41 6.59 15.39
N GLU A 185 10.55 5.73 16.39
CA GLU A 185 9.47 5.01 17.04
C GLU A 185 9.05 5.75 18.31
N TRP A 186 7.75 5.89 18.49
CA TRP A 186 7.12 6.41 19.69
C TRP A 186 6.10 5.41 20.21
N ASP A 187 6.24 5.03 21.48
CA ASP A 187 5.24 4.27 22.21
C ASP A 187 4.28 5.25 22.91
N PRO A 188 3.03 5.38 22.45
CA PRO A 188 2.10 6.34 23.00
C PRO A 188 1.56 5.95 24.39
N THR A 189 1.76 4.70 24.81
CA THR A 189 1.35 4.23 26.14
C THR A 189 2.33 4.69 27.20
N THR A 190 3.63 4.47 26.95
CA THR A 190 4.70 4.81 27.90
C THR A 190 5.25 6.22 27.70
N GLY A 191 5.11 6.80 26.50
CA GLY A 191 5.78 8.04 26.09
C GLY A 191 7.25 7.81 25.68
N ALA A 192 7.69 6.55 25.58
CA ALA A 192 9.07 6.24 25.23
C ALA A 192 9.35 6.50 23.75
N PHE A 193 10.55 7.03 23.47
CA PHE A 193 11.07 7.20 22.12
C PHE A 193 12.22 6.24 21.85
N ARG A 194 12.25 5.69 20.64
CA ARG A 194 13.35 4.86 20.13
C ARG A 194 13.73 5.36 18.74
N ARG A 195 15.03 5.50 18.46
CA ARG A 195 15.54 5.86 17.13
C ARG A 195 16.12 4.62 16.47
N ILE A 196 15.51 4.19 15.38
CA ILE A 196 15.95 3.07 14.55
C ILE A 196 16.82 3.67 13.44
N ARG A 197 18.10 3.32 13.38
CA ARG A 197 19.01 3.82 12.35
C ARG A 197 18.81 3.05 11.05
N ILE A 198 18.85 3.76 9.92
CA ILE A 198 18.86 3.17 8.58
C ILE A 198 20.34 2.88 8.25
N PRO A 199 20.77 1.61 8.12
CA PRO A 199 22.20 1.25 8.07
C PRO A 199 22.94 1.81 6.86
N ASP A 200 22.30 1.75 5.69
CA ASP A 200 22.80 2.29 4.43
C ASP A 200 21.91 3.48 4.05
N ALA A 201 22.46 4.70 4.08
CA ALA A 201 21.71 5.89 3.68
C ALA A 201 21.27 5.75 2.21
N MET A 202 19.97 5.57 2.00
CA MET A 202 19.35 5.43 0.69
C MET A 202 18.39 6.59 0.46
N CYS A 203 18.24 7.02 -0.79
CA CYS A 203 17.26 8.05 -1.14
C CYS A 203 15.87 7.43 -1.08
N HIS A 204 15.00 7.87 -0.17
CA HIS A 204 13.67 7.29 0.00
C HIS A 204 12.60 8.33 0.30
N ALA A 205 11.36 7.97 -0.02
CA ALA A 205 10.17 8.79 0.23
C ALA A 205 9.56 8.61 1.64
N ALA A 206 10.30 7.92 2.53
CA ALA A 206 9.83 7.54 3.88
C ALA A 206 8.67 6.53 3.83
N GLU A 207 8.73 5.63 2.83
CA GLU A 207 7.77 4.55 2.63
C GLU A 207 8.36 3.25 3.15
N TYR A 208 7.92 2.86 4.33
CA TYR A 208 8.37 1.65 5.00
C TYR A 208 7.20 0.90 5.62
N SER A 209 7.45 -0.36 5.92
CA SER A 209 6.58 -1.23 6.70
C SER A 209 7.44 -2.08 7.63
N PHE A 210 6.77 -2.72 8.60
CA PHE A 210 7.38 -3.67 9.53
C PHE A 210 6.90 -5.07 9.17
N PRO A 211 7.70 -5.89 8.45
CA PRO A 211 7.35 -7.29 8.24
C PRO A 211 7.20 -8.05 9.57
N PHE A 212 8.01 -7.69 10.55
CA PHE A 212 8.02 -8.18 11.93
C PHE A 212 8.40 -7.04 12.87
N GLU A 213 8.19 -7.19 14.18
CA GLU A 213 8.49 -6.12 15.17
C GLU A 213 9.95 -5.69 15.21
N ASP A 214 10.86 -6.59 14.84
CA ASP A 214 12.30 -6.43 14.82
C ASP A 214 12.86 -6.30 13.40
N GLN A 215 12.02 -6.04 12.40
CA GLN A 215 12.45 -5.91 11.02
C GLN A 215 11.76 -4.76 10.30
N VAL A 216 12.54 -4.01 9.51
CA VAL A 216 12.04 -2.95 8.63
C VAL A 216 12.16 -3.40 7.19
N ALA A 217 11.17 -3.05 6.36
CA ALA A 217 11.26 -3.04 4.91
C ALA A 217 11.03 -1.60 4.42
N LEU A 218 11.97 -1.04 3.68
CA LEU A 218 12.04 0.35 3.26
C LEU A 218 12.20 0.42 1.74
N ALA A 219 11.32 1.14 1.06
CA ALA A 219 11.41 1.36 -0.38
C ALA A 219 12.21 2.63 -0.69
N GLY A 220 13.01 2.60 -1.75
CA GLY A 220 13.69 3.78 -2.28
C GLY A 220 14.72 3.45 -3.35
N LEU A 221 15.71 4.32 -3.50
CA LEU A 221 16.73 4.29 -4.54
C LEU A 221 18.09 3.93 -3.94
N VAL A 222 18.78 3.00 -4.59
CA VAL A 222 20.14 2.57 -4.25
C VAL A 222 21.01 2.54 -5.50
N ASP A 223 22.30 2.85 -5.37
CA ASP A 223 23.24 2.73 -6.49
C ASP A 223 23.56 1.27 -6.81
N ASP A 224 23.56 0.93 -8.10
CA ASP A 224 24.04 -0.34 -8.62
C ASP A 224 25.58 -0.41 -8.68
N GLN A 225 26.11 -1.55 -9.14
CA GLN A 225 27.56 -1.78 -9.24
C GLN A 225 28.28 -0.81 -10.21
N ASN A 226 27.53 -0.11 -11.06
CA ASN A 226 28.02 0.88 -12.02
C ASN A 226 27.70 2.33 -11.59
N GLY A 227 27.16 2.53 -10.38
CA GLY A 227 26.76 3.84 -9.87
C GLY A 227 25.49 4.40 -10.52
N GLN A 228 24.61 3.54 -11.05
CA GLN A 228 23.28 3.94 -11.53
C GLN A 228 22.24 3.71 -10.43
N GLU A 229 21.40 4.71 -10.17
CA GLU A 229 20.29 4.59 -9.23
C GLU A 229 19.27 3.53 -9.70
N GLN A 230 18.88 2.63 -8.80
CA GLN A 230 17.89 1.60 -9.03
C GLN A 230 16.87 1.57 -7.90
N LEU A 231 15.62 1.26 -8.26
CA LEU A 231 14.57 0.98 -7.30
C LEU A 231 14.89 -0.29 -6.52
N ALA A 232 14.80 -0.18 -5.20
CA ALA A 232 14.98 -1.31 -4.30
C ALA A 232 14.04 -1.24 -3.09
N LEU A 233 13.62 -2.43 -2.68
CA LEU A 233 13.11 -2.68 -1.34
C LEU A 233 14.28 -3.13 -0.47
N THR A 234 14.67 -2.35 0.51
CA THR A 234 15.73 -2.72 1.46
C THR A 234 15.12 -3.24 2.76
N SER A 235 15.67 -4.31 3.32
CA SER A 235 15.27 -4.83 4.63
C SER A 235 16.44 -5.01 5.57
N PHE A 236 16.23 -4.67 6.84
CA PHE A 236 17.23 -4.74 7.90
C PHE A 236 16.55 -5.02 9.24
N ALA A 237 17.28 -5.63 10.16
CA ALA A 237 16.81 -5.86 11.52
C ALA A 237 16.90 -4.56 12.34
N VAL A 238 15.95 -4.40 13.26
CA VAL A 238 15.93 -3.32 14.24
C VAL A 238 16.90 -3.71 15.36
N ASP A 239 18.18 -3.37 15.21
CA ASP A 239 19.14 -3.58 16.28
C ASP A 239 18.98 -2.51 17.39
N HIS A 240 19.05 -2.97 18.64
CA HIS A 240 19.00 -2.17 19.85
C HIS A 240 20.38 -1.66 20.28
N GLN A 241 21.47 -2.11 19.64
CA GLN A 241 22.82 -1.62 19.90
C GLN A 241 23.44 -0.95 18.67
N LEU A 242 23.88 0.29 18.82
CA LEU A 242 24.46 1.10 17.73
C LEU A 242 25.68 0.45 17.03
N GLU A 243 26.36 -0.47 17.73
CA GLU A 243 27.61 -1.10 17.30
C GLU A 243 27.42 -2.44 16.55
N ASN A 244 26.22 -3.04 16.53
CA ASN A 244 25.97 -4.38 15.95
C ASN A 244 24.94 -4.39 14.80
N GLN A 245 24.89 -3.32 14.00
CA GLN A 245 23.88 -3.16 12.95
C GLN A 245 23.88 -4.34 11.97
N SER A 246 22.70 -4.92 11.75
CA SER A 246 22.52 -5.90 10.68
C SER A 246 22.78 -5.25 9.33
N ALA A 247 23.51 -5.94 8.46
CA ALA A 247 23.68 -5.50 7.07
C ALA A 247 22.30 -5.40 6.38
N ALA A 248 22.07 -4.28 5.69
CA ALA A 248 20.85 -4.08 4.93
C ALA A 248 20.86 -4.97 3.69
N ARG A 249 19.72 -5.61 3.41
CA ARG A 249 19.51 -6.45 2.23
C ARG A 249 18.62 -5.71 1.25
N SER A 250 19.14 -5.33 0.08
CA SER A 250 18.37 -4.64 -0.95
C SER A 250 17.82 -5.63 -1.96
N PHE A 251 16.54 -5.52 -2.31
CA PHE A 251 15.86 -6.34 -3.31
C PHE A 251 15.43 -5.42 -4.43
N SER A 252 16.06 -5.51 -5.60
CA SER A 252 15.50 -4.88 -6.78
C SER A 252 14.52 -5.86 -7.43
N PRO A 253 13.21 -5.55 -7.48
CA PRO A 253 12.22 -6.41 -8.14
C PRO A 253 12.40 -6.41 -9.67
N GLY A 254 13.29 -5.57 -10.17
CA GLY A 254 13.54 -5.37 -11.57
C GLY A 254 12.63 -4.32 -12.18
N GLY A 255 13.24 -3.33 -12.84
CA GLY A 255 12.57 -2.24 -13.53
C GLY A 255 13.59 -1.33 -14.19
N THR A 256 13.81 -1.49 -15.49
CA THR A 256 14.65 -0.60 -16.31
C THR A 256 13.79 0.44 -17.02
N SER A 257 12.92 1.17 -16.31
CA SER A 257 12.36 2.34 -16.96
C SER A 257 13.54 3.31 -17.19
N ASP A 258 14.02 3.37 -18.43
CA ASP A 258 14.96 4.40 -18.88
C ASP A 258 14.36 5.80 -18.61
N GLU A 259 13.04 5.87 -18.49
CA GLU A 259 12.35 6.93 -17.78
C GLU A 259 12.63 6.81 -16.29
N ARG A 260 13.46 7.71 -15.75
CA ARG A 260 13.62 8.00 -14.31
C ARG A 260 12.32 8.51 -13.66
N ASN A 261 11.18 7.94 -14.02
CA ASN A 261 9.91 8.22 -13.40
C ASN A 261 9.90 7.49 -12.07
N THR A 262 10.32 8.21 -11.05
CA THR A 262 10.21 7.84 -9.64
C THR A 262 8.74 7.70 -9.16
N LYS A 263 7.77 7.77 -10.08
CA LYS A 263 6.35 7.64 -9.78
C LYS A 263 6.03 6.22 -9.31
N GLY A 264 5.54 6.12 -8.08
CA GLY A 264 5.03 4.85 -7.55
C GLY A 264 6.07 4.02 -6.82
N MET A 265 7.14 4.60 -6.31
CA MET A 265 7.92 3.94 -5.26
C MET A 265 7.01 3.73 -4.04
N GLY A 266 7.13 2.59 -3.36
CA GLY A 266 6.58 2.49 -2.03
C GLY A 266 6.35 1.08 -1.53
N VAL A 267 6.10 1.00 -0.23
CA VAL A 267 5.53 -0.18 0.42
C VAL A 267 4.06 0.12 0.67
N ALA A 268 3.20 -0.77 0.20
CA ALA A 268 1.76 -0.62 0.35
C ALA A 268 1.38 -0.53 1.83
N THR A 269 0.37 0.26 2.12
CA THR A 269 -0.08 0.50 3.49
C THR A 269 -1.16 -0.52 3.86
N GLU A 270 -1.08 -1.05 5.09
CA GLU A 270 -2.08 -1.99 5.61
C GLU A 270 -3.31 -1.22 6.10
N GLY A 271 -4.50 -1.70 5.75
CA GLY A 271 -5.78 -1.15 6.18
C GLY A 271 -6.29 -1.74 7.48
N THR A 272 -5.45 -2.54 8.14
CA THR A 272 -5.74 -3.31 9.35
C THR A 272 -4.59 -3.15 10.33
N THR A 273 -4.88 -3.24 11.62
CA THR A 273 -3.83 -3.37 12.65
C THR A 273 -3.25 -4.79 12.71
N ASP A 274 -3.99 -5.79 12.21
CA ASP A 274 -3.52 -7.15 12.08
C ASP A 274 -2.51 -7.30 10.92
N PRO A 275 -1.39 -7.99 11.14
CA PRO A 275 -0.30 -8.05 10.17
C PRO A 275 -0.64 -9.08 9.05
N SER A 276 -0.54 -8.70 7.77
CA SER A 276 -0.77 -9.61 6.61
C SER A 276 0.41 -10.55 6.27
N ASP A 277 0.20 -11.83 5.93
CA ASP A 277 1.24 -12.77 5.47
C ASP A 277 2.02 -12.35 4.20
N ILE A 278 1.75 -11.16 3.66
CA ILE A 278 2.38 -10.59 2.48
C ILE A 278 2.92 -9.19 2.77
N ILE A 279 3.98 -8.82 2.05
CA ILE A 279 4.44 -7.44 1.91
C ILE A 279 4.35 -7.07 0.44
N VAL A 280 3.72 -5.94 0.14
CA VAL A 280 3.59 -5.45 -1.23
C VAL A 280 4.48 -4.25 -1.42
N HIS A 281 5.50 -4.41 -2.26
CA HIS A 281 6.27 -3.31 -2.80
C HIS A 281 5.68 -2.97 -4.17
N PHE A 282 5.54 -1.70 -4.48
CA PHE A 282 5.08 -1.28 -5.80
C PHE A 282 6.08 -0.30 -6.42
N PHE A 283 6.06 -0.36 -7.74
CA PHE A 283 6.65 0.50 -8.74
C PHE A 283 5.59 0.59 -9.85
N ASP A 284 5.95 0.88 -11.10
CA ASP A 284 5.00 0.75 -12.23
C ASP A 284 4.24 -0.61 -12.25
N ARG A 285 4.78 -1.61 -11.54
CA ARG A 285 4.20 -2.93 -11.26
C ARG A 285 4.15 -3.20 -9.75
N ILE A 286 3.45 -4.26 -9.33
CA ILE A 286 3.51 -4.71 -7.93
C ILE A 286 4.43 -5.93 -7.79
N ALA A 287 5.23 -5.95 -6.73
CA ALA A 287 5.97 -7.10 -6.23
C ALA A 287 5.39 -7.51 -4.86
N VAL A 288 4.81 -8.71 -4.79
CA VAL A 288 4.25 -9.28 -3.57
C VAL A 288 5.22 -10.31 -3.02
N PHE A 289 5.67 -10.11 -1.79
CA PHE A 289 6.56 -10.98 -1.06
C PHE A 289 5.76 -11.75 -0.02
N ASN A 290 5.99 -13.06 0.10
CA ASN A 290 5.60 -13.79 1.29
C ASN A 290 6.34 -13.18 2.49
N ARG A 291 5.65 -12.84 3.58
CA ARG A 291 6.27 -12.21 4.75
C ARG A 291 7.48 -13.01 5.28
N GLY A 292 7.41 -14.34 5.24
CA GLY A 292 8.51 -15.22 5.67
C GLY A 292 9.80 -15.07 4.85
N PHE A 293 9.73 -14.48 3.66
CA PHE A 293 10.89 -14.15 2.83
C PHE A 293 11.93 -13.32 3.58
N PHE A 294 11.48 -12.35 4.39
CA PHE A 294 12.37 -11.41 5.06
C PHE A 294 13.16 -12.03 6.21
N ASN A 295 12.78 -13.21 6.71
CA ASN A 295 13.51 -13.95 7.75
C ASN A 295 14.51 -14.97 7.21
N LYS A 296 14.52 -15.23 5.89
CA LYS A 296 15.41 -16.23 5.29
C LYS A 296 16.80 -15.66 5.06
N GLU A 297 17.83 -16.49 5.22
CA GLU A 297 19.16 -16.14 4.71
C GLU A 297 19.12 -16.14 3.18
N ILE A 298 19.63 -15.07 2.59
CA ILE A 298 19.56 -14.83 1.16
C ILE A 298 21.00 -14.76 0.65
N ALA A 299 21.40 -15.69 -0.21
CA ALA A 299 22.75 -15.78 -0.75
C ALA A 299 23.14 -14.55 -1.61
N ASP A 300 24.44 -14.24 -1.60
CA ASP A 300 25.11 -12.97 -1.95
C ASP A 300 24.62 -12.10 -3.12
N ASN A 301 24.77 -10.79 -2.86
CA ASN A 301 24.74 -9.61 -3.74
C ASN A 301 23.55 -9.48 -4.73
N PRO A 302 22.37 -9.06 -4.22
CA PRO A 302 21.19 -8.78 -5.04
C PRO A 302 21.34 -7.58 -6.00
N ARG A 303 22.47 -6.84 -5.94
CA ARG A 303 22.75 -5.64 -6.76
C ARG A 303 23.39 -5.94 -8.12
N SER A 304 23.73 -7.19 -8.43
CA SER A 304 24.23 -7.48 -9.77
C SER A 304 23.07 -7.30 -10.74
N GLY A 305 23.21 -6.45 -11.77
CA GLY A 305 22.23 -6.24 -12.85
C GLY A 305 21.92 -7.49 -13.68
N ARG A 306 22.13 -8.67 -13.12
CA ARG A 306 21.77 -9.97 -13.65
C ARG A 306 20.77 -10.60 -12.68
N LEU A 307 19.50 -10.62 -13.10
CA LEU A 307 18.33 -11.26 -12.48
C LEU A 307 18.46 -12.78 -12.23
N HIS A 308 19.68 -13.34 -12.27
CA HIS A 308 19.96 -14.74 -11.94
C HIS A 308 19.63 -15.06 -10.48
N PHE A 309 19.63 -14.07 -9.60
CA PHE A 309 19.31 -14.22 -8.17
C PHE A 309 17.79 -14.32 -7.91
N LEU A 310 16.97 -13.48 -8.55
CA LEU A 310 15.51 -13.65 -8.54
C LEU A 310 15.11 -14.99 -9.16
N ARG A 311 15.94 -15.63 -9.99
CA ARG A 311 15.62 -16.94 -10.55
C ARG A 311 15.41 -17.99 -9.46
N SER A 312 16.26 -18.12 -8.43
CA SER A 312 16.03 -19.09 -7.35
C SER A 312 14.85 -18.67 -6.48
N LEU A 313 14.75 -17.40 -6.10
CA LEU A 313 13.66 -16.90 -5.25
C LEU A 313 12.27 -16.96 -5.90
N LEU A 314 12.17 -16.63 -7.19
CA LEU A 314 10.95 -16.78 -7.99
C LEU A 314 10.64 -18.25 -8.26
N LEU A 315 11.65 -19.14 -8.25
CA LEU A 315 11.44 -20.59 -8.37
C LEU A 315 10.99 -21.23 -7.03
N GLU A 316 11.36 -20.65 -5.88
CA GLU A 316 11.03 -21.14 -4.53
C GLU A 316 9.65 -20.66 -4.02
N ASN A 317 8.93 -19.83 -4.79
CA ASN A 317 7.57 -19.35 -4.50
C ASN A 317 7.43 -18.28 -3.40
N ASP A 318 8.47 -17.50 -3.12
CA ASP A 318 8.38 -16.45 -2.09
C ASP A 318 8.07 -15.04 -2.63
N VAL A 319 8.19 -14.81 -3.95
CA VAL A 319 8.00 -13.49 -4.57
C VAL A 319 7.16 -13.59 -5.85
N ARG A 320 6.29 -12.59 -6.07
CA ARG A 320 5.36 -12.46 -7.20
C ARG A 320 5.39 -11.04 -7.76
N VAL A 321 5.99 -10.82 -8.92
CA VAL A 321 5.86 -9.55 -9.68
C VAL A 321 4.67 -9.64 -10.63
N LEU A 322 3.74 -8.69 -10.59
CA LEU A 322 2.48 -8.75 -11.33
C LEU A 322 2.22 -7.45 -12.12
N PRO A 323 1.55 -7.53 -13.29
CA PRO A 323 1.34 -6.39 -14.19
C PRO A 323 0.15 -5.50 -13.76
N PHE A 324 0.13 -5.10 -12.49
CA PHE A 324 -0.85 -4.20 -11.90
C PHE A 324 -0.14 -3.04 -11.21
N SER A 325 -0.90 -1.99 -10.91
CA SER A 325 -0.42 -0.85 -10.12
C SER A 325 -1.27 -0.70 -8.86
N LEU A 326 -0.73 -0.03 -7.84
CA LEU A 326 -1.46 0.39 -6.64
C LEU A 326 -1.76 1.87 -6.68
N SER A 327 -2.86 2.25 -6.03
CA SER A 327 -3.07 3.62 -5.61
C SER A 327 -2.34 3.84 -4.29
N GLY A 328 -1.41 4.80 -4.23
CA GLY A 328 -1.06 5.48 -2.97
C GLY A 328 -1.94 6.70 -2.78
N PRO A 329 -2.13 7.25 -1.56
CA PRO A 329 -1.47 6.94 -0.28
C PRO A 329 -2.30 6.08 0.70
N LEU A 330 -3.54 5.74 0.35
CA LEU A 330 -4.43 4.98 1.22
C LEU A 330 -4.08 3.47 1.26
N PRO A 331 -4.56 2.75 2.29
CA PRO A 331 -4.45 1.30 2.38
C PRO A 331 -4.76 0.56 1.10
N ALA A 332 -3.83 -0.27 0.65
CA ALA A 332 -4.04 -1.13 -0.51
C ALA A 332 -3.95 -2.62 -0.15
N VAL A 333 -3.63 -2.94 1.11
CA VAL A 333 -3.49 -4.31 1.61
C VAL A 333 -4.36 -4.50 2.85
N ALA A 334 -5.12 -5.59 2.90
CA ALA A 334 -5.84 -6.04 4.09
C ALA A 334 -6.07 -7.56 4.00
N ASN A 335 -5.87 -8.32 5.08
CA ASN A 335 -6.15 -9.77 5.14
C ASN A 335 -5.60 -10.58 3.95
N ASN A 336 -4.33 -10.35 3.60
CA ASN A 336 -3.67 -10.99 2.44
C ASN A 336 -4.30 -10.66 1.07
N ARG A 337 -5.18 -9.66 1.02
CA ARG A 337 -5.76 -9.14 -0.22
C ARG A 337 -5.07 -7.85 -0.61
N VAL A 338 -4.90 -7.67 -1.91
CA VAL A 338 -4.33 -6.45 -2.49
C VAL A 338 -5.37 -5.82 -3.40
N LEU A 339 -5.70 -4.56 -3.16
CA LEU A 339 -6.48 -3.73 -4.06
C LEU A 339 -5.56 -3.20 -5.15
N ALA A 340 -5.72 -3.72 -6.36
CA ALA A 340 -4.88 -3.40 -7.49
C ALA A 340 -5.71 -2.86 -8.66
N TYR A 341 -5.08 -2.11 -9.56
CA TYR A 341 -5.74 -1.66 -10.78
C TYR A 341 -4.87 -1.85 -12.02
N LYS A 342 -5.53 -1.85 -13.18
CA LYS A 342 -4.89 -1.84 -14.50
C LYS A 342 -5.59 -0.84 -15.41
N LYS A 343 -4.82 -0.11 -16.21
CA LYS A 343 -5.35 0.73 -17.28
C LYS A 343 -5.46 -0.08 -18.57
N ILE A 344 -6.68 -0.23 -19.09
CA ILE A 344 -6.99 -0.98 -20.31
C ILE A 344 -7.78 -0.07 -21.24
N LEU A 345 -7.25 0.21 -22.43
CA LEU A 345 -7.89 1.07 -23.45
C LEU A 345 -8.39 2.43 -22.88
N GLY A 346 -7.59 3.02 -21.98
CA GLY A 346 -7.91 4.31 -21.35
C GLY A 346 -8.78 4.23 -20.09
N LYS A 347 -9.35 3.06 -19.76
CA LYS A 347 -10.21 2.85 -18.59
C LYS A 347 -9.47 2.14 -17.45
N TYR A 348 -9.83 2.47 -16.21
CA TYR A 348 -9.28 1.80 -15.02
C TYR A 348 -10.17 0.63 -14.63
N HIS A 349 -9.57 -0.56 -14.55
CA HIS A 349 -10.18 -1.77 -14.03
C HIS A 349 -9.55 -2.11 -12.70
N PHE A 350 -10.38 -2.44 -11.70
CA PHE A 350 -9.94 -2.73 -10.34
C PHE A 350 -10.06 -4.22 -10.07
N TYR A 351 -9.16 -4.72 -9.24
CA TYR A 351 -9.06 -6.12 -8.89
C TYR A 351 -8.77 -6.26 -7.40
N ILE A 352 -9.33 -7.31 -6.80
CA ILE A 352 -8.81 -7.87 -5.56
C ILE A 352 -7.92 -9.05 -5.93
N LEU A 353 -6.67 -9.01 -5.46
CA LEU A 353 -5.72 -10.11 -5.55
C LEU A 353 -5.62 -10.77 -4.17
N ASP A 354 -6.18 -11.97 -4.01
CA ASP A 354 -6.25 -12.69 -2.75
C ASP A 354 -5.13 -13.74 -2.67
N PHE A 355 -4.19 -13.53 -1.74
CA PHE A 355 -3.02 -14.39 -1.51
C PHE A 355 -3.22 -15.38 -0.35
N ASP A 356 -4.44 -15.51 0.18
CA ASP A 356 -4.74 -16.54 1.18
C ASP A 356 -4.63 -17.94 0.56
N GLN A 357 -3.63 -18.71 1.00
CA GLN A 357 -3.35 -20.02 0.44
C GLN A 357 -4.40 -21.08 0.80
N GLN A 358 -5.14 -20.91 1.89
CA GLN A 358 -6.25 -21.82 2.20
C GLN A 358 -7.36 -21.64 1.16
N ARG A 359 -7.71 -20.38 0.85
CA ARG A 359 -8.71 -20.05 -0.18
C ARG A 359 -8.27 -20.47 -1.57
N VAL A 360 -7.01 -20.21 -1.94
CA VAL A 360 -6.43 -20.64 -3.22
C VAL A 360 -6.49 -22.17 -3.37
N ASN A 361 -6.01 -22.91 -2.37
CA ASN A 361 -5.99 -24.38 -2.42
C ASN A 361 -7.40 -24.98 -2.47
N ALA A 362 -8.37 -24.37 -1.78
CA ALA A 362 -9.77 -24.80 -1.85
C ALA A 362 -10.37 -24.70 -3.26
N LEU A 363 -9.93 -23.74 -4.09
CA LEU A 363 -10.34 -23.63 -5.48
C LEU A 363 -9.58 -24.60 -6.39
N LEU A 364 -8.29 -24.75 -6.17
CA LEU A 364 -7.45 -25.67 -6.97
C LEU A 364 -7.88 -27.12 -6.80
N ASN A 365 -8.30 -27.52 -5.61
CA ASN A 365 -8.69 -28.90 -5.30
C ASN A 365 -10.11 -29.28 -5.79
N LYS A 366 -10.82 -28.37 -6.46
CA LYS A 366 -12.15 -28.67 -7.02
C LYS A 366 -12.08 -29.69 -8.16
N THR A 367 -13.02 -30.64 -8.18
CA THR A 367 -13.20 -31.59 -9.29
C THR A 367 -13.65 -30.88 -10.57
N SER A 368 -13.59 -31.57 -11.71
CA SER A 368 -14.08 -31.02 -12.98
C SER A 368 -15.55 -30.62 -12.90
N GLU A 369 -16.41 -31.42 -12.25
CA GLU A 369 -17.83 -31.05 -12.08
C GLU A 369 -17.99 -29.81 -11.21
N GLU A 370 -17.23 -29.71 -10.11
CA GLU A 370 -17.28 -28.55 -9.21
C GLU A 370 -16.76 -27.27 -9.87
N ARG A 371 -15.74 -27.38 -10.73
CA ARG A 371 -15.21 -26.25 -11.51
C ARG A 371 -16.23 -25.77 -12.55
N GLU A 372 -16.94 -26.68 -13.19
CA GLU A 372 -18.00 -26.32 -14.14
C GLU A 372 -19.19 -25.66 -13.44
N ALA A 373 -19.62 -26.22 -12.30
CA ALA A 373 -20.66 -25.62 -11.48
C ALA A 373 -20.28 -24.21 -11.01
N LEU A 374 -19.03 -24.01 -10.57
CA LEU A 374 -18.52 -22.70 -10.18
C LEU A 374 -18.47 -21.74 -11.38
N ARG A 375 -18.05 -22.21 -12.57
CA ARG A 375 -18.06 -21.38 -13.77
C ARG A 375 -19.48 -20.93 -14.12
N ALA A 376 -20.45 -21.82 -14.04
CA ALA A 376 -21.86 -21.49 -14.29
C ALA A 376 -22.36 -20.41 -13.32
N GLN A 377 -22.07 -20.57 -12.02
CA GLN A 377 -22.40 -19.57 -10.99
C GLN A 377 -21.75 -18.20 -11.27
N LEU A 378 -20.47 -18.17 -11.60
CA LEU A 378 -19.76 -16.92 -11.91
C LEU A 378 -20.25 -16.29 -13.22
N THR A 379 -20.68 -17.10 -14.19
CA THR A 379 -21.29 -16.63 -15.44
C THR A 379 -22.62 -15.96 -15.18
N GLU A 380 -23.49 -16.59 -14.37
CA GLU A 380 -24.77 -16.03 -13.95
C GLU A 380 -24.58 -14.71 -13.18
N ALA A 381 -23.57 -14.63 -12.31
CA ALA A 381 -23.21 -13.41 -11.61
C ALA A 381 -22.54 -12.34 -12.49
N GLY A 382 -22.13 -12.68 -13.73
CA GLY A 382 -21.31 -11.82 -14.58
C GLY A 382 -19.94 -11.49 -13.96
N ALA A 383 -19.42 -12.38 -13.12
CA ALA A 383 -18.13 -12.24 -12.46
C ALA A 383 -16.99 -12.71 -13.37
N ARG A 384 -15.80 -12.17 -13.14
CA ARG A 384 -14.56 -12.63 -13.77
C ARG A 384 -13.50 -12.94 -12.73
N VAL A 385 -13.15 -14.21 -12.68
CA VAL A 385 -12.25 -14.78 -11.68
C VAL A 385 -11.14 -15.55 -12.36
N LYS A 386 -9.91 -15.35 -11.89
CA LYS A 386 -8.75 -16.09 -12.33
C LYS A 386 -8.01 -16.67 -11.14
N VAL A 387 -7.81 -17.98 -11.11
CA VAL A 387 -6.99 -18.66 -10.11
C VAL A 387 -5.60 -18.85 -10.70
N VAL A 388 -4.58 -18.28 -10.08
CA VAL A 388 -3.22 -18.20 -10.66
C VAL A 388 -2.22 -18.90 -9.75
N THR A 389 -1.56 -19.94 -10.27
CA THR A 389 -0.39 -20.56 -9.62
C THR A 389 0.85 -20.51 -10.51
N ARG A 390 0.67 -20.33 -11.81
CA ARG A 390 1.76 -20.18 -12.77
C ARG A 390 2.69 -19.04 -12.37
N GLN A 391 4.00 -19.28 -12.41
CA GLN A 391 5.06 -18.30 -12.10
C GLN A 391 5.74 -17.73 -13.35
N SER A 392 5.26 -18.05 -14.55
CA SER A 392 6.01 -17.77 -15.76
C SER A 392 5.69 -16.37 -16.32
N TYR A 393 6.69 -15.51 -16.25
CA TYR A 393 6.88 -14.29 -17.07
C TYR A 393 7.12 -14.59 -18.55
N ALA A 394 6.94 -15.84 -18.99
CA ALA A 394 7.08 -16.23 -20.38
C ALA A 394 5.83 -15.77 -21.15
N GLN A 395 5.90 -14.59 -21.75
CA GLN A 395 5.00 -14.23 -22.83
C GLN A 395 5.48 -14.92 -24.11
N GLU A 396 4.59 -15.65 -24.78
CA GLU A 396 4.77 -15.92 -26.21
C GLU A 396 4.45 -14.61 -26.93
N GLU A 397 5.33 -14.17 -27.82
CA GLU A 397 5.10 -13.03 -28.70
C GLU A 397 3.74 -13.23 -29.42
N GLY A 398 2.79 -12.32 -29.20
CA GLY A 398 1.45 -12.40 -29.79
C GLY A 398 0.37 -13.14 -28.98
N VAL A 399 0.65 -13.62 -27.76
CA VAL A 399 -0.33 -14.35 -26.93
C VAL A 399 -0.67 -13.57 -25.66
N GLY A 400 -1.27 -12.39 -25.84
CA GLY A 400 -2.12 -11.70 -24.86
C GLY A 400 -1.44 -10.89 -23.74
N GLY A 401 -1.76 -9.59 -23.69
CA GLY A 401 -2.12 -8.92 -22.43
C GLY A 401 -1.06 -8.11 -21.66
N GLY A 402 0.18 -8.03 -22.11
CA GLY A 402 1.21 -7.17 -21.51
C GLY A 402 2.28 -6.79 -22.53
N THR A 403 2.94 -5.67 -22.29
CA THR A 403 4.19 -5.29 -22.95
C THR A 403 5.21 -6.42 -22.83
N VAL A 404 5.99 -6.64 -23.89
CA VAL A 404 7.15 -7.54 -23.87
C VAL A 404 8.04 -7.09 -22.73
N ASP A 405 8.27 -7.98 -21.78
CA ASP A 405 9.14 -7.70 -20.66
C ASP A 405 10.59 -7.70 -21.15
N VAL A 406 11.13 -6.51 -21.43
CA VAL A 406 12.52 -6.32 -21.90
C VAL A 406 13.51 -6.85 -20.85
N GLU A 407 13.06 -6.93 -19.59
CA GLU A 407 13.86 -7.30 -18.44
C GLU A 407 14.01 -8.82 -18.26
N TYR A 408 12.97 -9.57 -18.61
CA TYR A 408 12.97 -11.03 -18.55
C TYR A 408 13.00 -11.56 -19.99
N PRO A 409 14.19 -11.83 -20.57
CA PRO A 409 14.30 -12.24 -21.95
C PRO A 409 13.37 -13.42 -22.18
N ALA A 410 12.52 -13.30 -23.20
CA ALA A 410 11.49 -14.25 -23.59
C ALA A 410 11.97 -15.68 -23.32
N ARG A 411 11.60 -16.22 -22.16
CA ARG A 411 11.89 -17.63 -21.89
C ARG A 411 11.15 -18.35 -22.99
N ARG A 412 11.86 -19.13 -23.82
CA ARG A 412 11.21 -20.01 -24.79
C ARG A 412 10.18 -20.79 -24.00
N VAL A 413 8.91 -20.42 -24.19
CA VAL A 413 7.77 -21.14 -23.65
C VAL A 413 8.03 -22.59 -24.05
N PRO A 414 8.19 -23.51 -23.08
CA PRO A 414 8.44 -24.90 -23.42
C PRO A 414 7.36 -25.31 -24.42
N PRO A 415 7.69 -26.03 -25.51
CA PRO A 415 6.73 -26.31 -26.57
C PRO A 415 5.38 -26.83 -26.06
N GLU A 416 5.40 -27.63 -24.99
CA GLU A 416 4.23 -28.20 -24.33
C GLU A 416 3.34 -27.17 -23.61
N TRP A 417 3.82 -25.96 -23.35
CA TRP A 417 3.04 -24.86 -22.75
C TRP A 417 2.40 -23.94 -23.79
N LYS A 418 2.88 -23.91 -25.04
CA LYS A 418 2.43 -22.93 -26.02
C LYS A 418 0.93 -23.01 -26.27
N ASP A 419 0.42 -24.21 -26.52
CA ASP A 419 -1.01 -24.40 -26.79
C ASP A 419 -1.86 -24.11 -25.56
N TYR A 420 -1.37 -24.44 -24.36
CA TYR A 420 -2.00 -24.09 -23.10
C TYR A 420 -2.09 -22.56 -22.90
N LEU A 421 -0.99 -21.82 -23.12
CA LEU A 421 -0.97 -20.36 -22.99
C LEU A 421 -1.84 -19.67 -24.05
N ARG A 422 -1.89 -20.19 -25.28
CA ARG A 422 -2.81 -19.70 -26.31
C ARG A 422 -4.26 -19.93 -25.95
N ALA A 423 -4.59 -21.10 -25.40
CA ALA A 423 -5.93 -21.39 -24.92
C ALA A 423 -6.34 -20.44 -23.79
N LEU A 424 -5.45 -20.18 -22.82
CA LEU A 424 -5.68 -19.20 -21.76
C LEU A 424 -5.92 -17.79 -22.31
N ALA A 425 -5.05 -17.30 -23.20
CA ALA A 425 -5.22 -15.98 -23.79
C ALA A 425 -6.50 -15.86 -24.62
N GLN A 426 -6.92 -16.94 -25.27
CA GLN A 426 -8.20 -16.99 -25.97
C GLN A 426 -9.39 -16.93 -24.99
N GLN A 427 -9.33 -17.65 -23.86
CA GLN A 427 -10.34 -17.57 -22.81
C GLN A 427 -10.46 -16.15 -22.24
N GLU A 428 -9.33 -15.49 -21.99
CA GLU A 428 -9.30 -14.09 -21.53
C GLU A 428 -9.91 -13.14 -22.57
N LYS A 429 -9.57 -13.28 -23.85
CA LYS A 429 -10.16 -12.50 -24.95
C LYS A 429 -11.67 -12.71 -25.08
N LEU A 430 -12.13 -13.92 -24.85
CA LEU A 430 -13.56 -14.27 -24.84
C LEU A 430 -14.28 -13.81 -23.56
N GLY A 431 -13.54 -13.28 -22.57
CA GLY A 431 -14.10 -12.79 -21.32
C GLY A 431 -14.66 -13.90 -20.42
N ALA A 432 -14.03 -15.08 -20.42
CA ALA A 432 -14.45 -16.22 -19.61
C ALA A 432 -14.57 -15.84 -18.12
N SER A 433 -15.66 -16.28 -17.48
CA SER A 433 -15.95 -15.97 -16.07
C SER A 433 -15.02 -16.65 -15.07
N LEU A 434 -14.45 -17.80 -15.43
CA LEU A 434 -13.52 -18.55 -14.58
C LEU A 434 -12.36 -19.11 -15.40
N ILE A 435 -11.14 -18.72 -15.04
CA ILE A 435 -9.90 -19.15 -15.68
C ILE A 435 -8.97 -19.76 -14.63
N TYR A 436 -8.49 -20.97 -14.89
CA TYR A 436 -7.44 -21.61 -14.09
C TYR A 436 -6.10 -21.48 -14.81
N ASP A 437 -5.29 -20.52 -14.35
CA ASP A 437 -3.93 -20.27 -14.83
C ASP A 437 -2.93 -21.04 -13.95
N GLU A 438 -3.01 -22.36 -14.09
CA GLU A 438 -2.27 -23.32 -13.30
C GLU A 438 -0.92 -23.65 -13.94
N ALA A 439 0.06 -23.97 -13.10
CA ALA A 439 1.21 -24.73 -13.60
C ALA A 439 0.75 -26.11 -14.12
N PRO A 440 1.45 -26.71 -15.10
CA PRO A 440 1.27 -28.11 -15.48
C PRO A 440 1.36 -29.02 -14.28
N GLU A 441 0.66 -30.14 -14.36
CA GLU A 441 0.41 -31.06 -13.25
C GLU A 441 1.70 -31.51 -12.53
N GLU A 442 2.76 -31.79 -13.29
CA GLU A 442 4.10 -32.16 -12.80
C GLU A 442 4.76 -31.08 -11.92
N ARG A 443 4.26 -29.84 -11.95
CA ARG A 443 4.80 -28.68 -11.23
C ARG A 443 3.78 -27.99 -10.33
N ARG A 444 2.57 -28.55 -10.11
CA ARG A 444 1.52 -27.90 -9.31
C ARG A 444 1.78 -27.87 -7.81
N ALA A 445 2.40 -28.91 -7.25
CA ALA A 445 2.52 -29.08 -5.81
C ALA A 445 3.30 -27.92 -5.15
N GLY A 446 2.75 -27.36 -4.06
CA GLY A 446 3.42 -26.38 -3.20
C GLY A 446 3.58 -24.97 -3.76
N ARG A 447 2.90 -24.61 -4.86
CA ARG A 447 3.02 -23.26 -5.45
C ARG A 447 2.15 -22.23 -4.74
N TRP A 448 2.80 -21.16 -4.26
CA TRP A 448 2.15 -19.99 -3.66
C TRP A 448 1.33 -19.21 -4.70
N GLY A 449 0.01 -19.38 -4.74
CA GLY A 449 -0.86 -18.79 -5.77
C GLY A 449 -1.61 -17.55 -5.29
N PHE A 450 -2.46 -16.99 -6.16
CA PHE A 450 -3.44 -15.98 -5.78
C PHE A 450 -4.72 -16.12 -6.61
N VAL A 451 -5.81 -15.56 -6.11
CA VAL A 451 -7.07 -15.42 -6.83
C VAL A 451 -7.23 -13.96 -7.25
N GLN A 452 -7.47 -13.72 -8.53
CA GLN A 452 -7.79 -12.41 -9.07
C GLN A 452 -9.29 -12.33 -9.34
N SER A 453 -9.97 -11.39 -8.69
CA SER A 453 -11.38 -11.07 -8.93
C SER A 453 -11.51 -9.65 -9.47
N GLU A 454 -12.17 -9.48 -10.62
CA GLU A 454 -12.50 -8.16 -11.18
C GLU A 454 -13.58 -7.49 -10.34
N LEU A 455 -13.31 -6.29 -9.82
CA LEU A 455 -14.25 -5.50 -9.04
C LEU A 455 -15.24 -4.76 -9.96
N ARG A 456 -16.52 -4.92 -9.67
CA ARG A 456 -17.64 -4.27 -10.37
C ARG A 456 -18.27 -3.21 -9.50
N LEU A 457 -17.59 -2.07 -9.37
CA LEU A 457 -17.98 -0.97 -8.47
C LEU A 457 -19.23 -0.17 -8.92
N GLY A 458 -19.80 -0.51 -10.09
CA GLY A 458 -21.01 0.12 -10.63
C GLY A 458 -20.81 1.55 -11.17
N ARG A 459 -19.56 2.03 -11.23
CA ARG A 459 -19.19 3.35 -11.75
C ARG A 459 -17.75 3.36 -12.25
N GLU A 460 -17.49 4.23 -13.21
CA GLU A 460 -16.13 4.49 -13.68
C GLU A 460 -15.39 5.40 -12.67
N ILE A 461 -14.14 5.06 -12.36
CA ILE A 461 -13.29 5.83 -11.45
C ILE A 461 -12.22 6.52 -12.31
N SER A 462 -12.13 7.85 -12.22
CA SER A 462 -11.13 8.64 -12.93
C SER A 462 -9.74 8.46 -12.29
N LEU A 463 -8.69 8.82 -13.04
CA LEU A 463 -7.30 8.76 -12.55
C LEU A 463 -7.10 9.51 -11.22
N VAL A 464 -7.70 10.70 -11.08
CA VAL A 464 -7.58 11.53 -9.87
C VAL A 464 -8.18 10.81 -8.66
N ARG A 465 -9.26 10.06 -8.87
CA ARG A 465 -9.97 9.35 -7.79
C ARG A 465 -9.32 8.03 -7.41
N VAL A 466 -8.47 7.47 -8.28
CA VAL A 466 -7.71 6.23 -7.98
C VAL A 466 -6.86 6.40 -6.73
N SER A 467 -6.16 7.53 -6.56
CA SER A 467 -5.30 7.77 -5.37
C SER A 467 -6.09 7.86 -4.05
N ARG A 468 -7.41 8.07 -4.11
CA ARG A 468 -8.29 8.12 -2.94
C ARG A 468 -8.98 6.80 -2.65
N MET A 469 -8.58 5.72 -3.32
CA MET A 469 -9.11 4.39 -3.05
C MET A 469 -8.33 3.69 -1.95
N GLY A 470 -9.07 3.09 -1.02
CA GLY A 470 -8.53 2.31 0.08
C GLY A 470 -9.16 0.92 0.18
N LEU A 471 -8.46 0.00 0.84
CA LEU A 471 -8.93 -1.33 1.19
C LEU A 471 -8.82 -1.53 2.70
N THR A 472 -9.89 -2.03 3.30
CA THR A 472 -9.94 -2.52 4.69
C THR A 472 -10.34 -3.98 4.69
N THR A 473 -10.47 -4.59 5.88
CA THR A 473 -10.98 -5.96 6.05
C THR A 473 -12.29 -6.20 5.31
N ASP A 474 -13.25 -5.27 5.43
CA ASP A 474 -14.64 -5.49 5.05
C ASP A 474 -15.05 -4.75 3.76
N CYS A 475 -14.28 -3.73 3.36
CA CYS A 475 -14.69 -2.86 2.28
C CYS A 475 -13.55 -2.30 1.45
N VAL A 476 -13.89 -2.01 0.20
CA VAL A 476 -13.18 -1.03 -0.62
C VAL A 476 -13.83 0.31 -0.39
N LEU A 477 -13.04 1.35 -0.20
CA LEU A 477 -13.54 2.71 -0.02
C LEU A 477 -12.95 3.64 -1.04
N LEU A 478 -13.67 4.72 -1.29
CA LEU A 478 -13.21 5.90 -1.99
C LEU A 478 -13.44 7.09 -1.06
N ALA A 479 -12.35 7.65 -0.55
CA ALA A 479 -12.40 8.80 0.32
C ALA A 479 -13.06 9.99 -0.42
N PRO A 480 -13.88 10.80 0.29
CA PRO A 480 -14.52 11.95 -0.33
C PRO A 480 -13.48 13.02 -0.68
N GLU A 481 -13.81 13.84 -1.68
CA GLU A 481 -13.12 15.10 -1.95
C GLU A 481 -13.92 16.23 -1.30
N PRO A 482 -13.30 17.32 -0.84
CA PRO A 482 -14.04 18.50 -0.39
C PRO A 482 -15.04 18.94 -1.46
N GLY A 483 -16.33 18.93 -1.12
CA GLY A 483 -17.42 19.25 -2.05
C GLY A 483 -17.92 18.11 -2.94
N ASP A 484 -17.35 16.90 -2.89
CA ASP A 484 -17.88 15.68 -3.53
C ASP A 484 -18.10 14.55 -2.51
N SER A 485 -18.94 13.59 -2.90
CA SER A 485 -19.19 12.36 -2.15
C SER A 485 -18.11 11.30 -2.42
N GLY A 486 -17.75 10.60 -1.37
CA GLY A 486 -17.04 9.33 -1.42
C GLY A 486 -18.00 8.15 -1.55
N ARG A 487 -17.47 6.93 -1.47
CA ARG A 487 -18.29 5.71 -1.45
C ARG A 487 -17.58 4.58 -0.72
N VAL A 488 -18.36 3.74 -0.05
CA VAL A 488 -17.89 2.51 0.59
C VAL A 488 -18.61 1.34 -0.06
N TRP A 489 -17.85 0.34 -0.51
CA TRP A 489 -18.32 -0.88 -1.15
C TRP A 489 -17.98 -2.08 -0.27
N TYR A 490 -19.01 -2.75 0.22
CA TYR A 490 -18.86 -3.88 1.14
C TYR A 490 -18.73 -5.17 0.35
N LEU A 491 -17.65 -5.90 0.62
CA LEU A 491 -17.33 -7.18 -0.01
C LEU A 491 -17.59 -8.28 1.02
N GLU A 492 -18.23 -9.36 0.58
CA GLU A 492 -18.63 -10.48 1.45
C GLU A 492 -17.47 -11.35 1.94
#